data_AF-A0A960DRW0-F1
#
_entry.id   AF-A0A960DRW0-F1
#
_cell.length_a   1.000
_cell.length_b   1.000
_cell.length_c   1.000
_cell.angle_alpha   90.00
_cell.angle_beta   90.00
_cell.angle_gamma   90.00
#
_symmetry.space_group_name_H-M   'P 1'
#
loop_
_entity.id
_entity.type
_entity.pdbx_description
1 polymer ?
#
loop_
_entity_poly.entity_id
_entity_poly.type
_entity_poly.pdbx_seq_one_letter_code
_entity_poly.pdbx_strand_id
1 'polypeptide(L)'
;MTDKKPLDHAVELAVFAPIGFALEARRLLPSFVERGRAQVTMAKVVGQFAVTTGQAEAAKRVARVQEQAEALLTEFGLGGGPATPGSGPVAEPAPASDPAPTPATAPAAASAPVRSSGGSASLPIADYDSLAASQVIPRLAGLSPEELDAVEAYEQAHRGRKTILGKVSQLREA
;
A
#
# COMPACT_ATOMS: atom_id res chain seq x y z
N MET A 1 -35.42 -4.67 -12.81
CA MET A 1 -34.58 -5.55 -11.98
C MET A 1 -34.39 -6.83 -12.76
N THR A 2 -33.26 -6.96 -13.45
CA THR A 2 -32.93 -8.20 -14.16
C THR A 2 -32.01 -8.97 -13.24
N ASP A 3 -32.59 -9.84 -12.41
CA ASP A 3 -31.86 -10.88 -11.68
C ASP A 3 -31.20 -11.81 -12.72
N LYS A 4 -30.02 -11.42 -13.20
CA LYS A 4 -29.16 -12.30 -13.99
C LYS A 4 -28.72 -13.42 -13.06
N LYS A 5 -28.99 -14.66 -13.46
CA LYS A 5 -28.58 -15.85 -12.71
C LYS A 5 -27.07 -15.78 -12.44
N PRO A 6 -26.58 -16.16 -11.25
CA PRO A 6 -25.17 -16.02 -10.88
C PRO A 6 -24.20 -16.73 -11.83
N LEU A 7 -24.69 -17.76 -12.53
CA LEU A 7 -23.98 -18.47 -13.59
C LEU A 7 -23.72 -17.61 -14.85
N ASP A 8 -24.67 -16.78 -15.28
CA ASP A 8 -24.47 -15.88 -16.43
C ASP A 8 -23.44 -14.80 -16.09
N HIS A 9 -23.43 -14.33 -14.84
CA HIS A 9 -22.46 -13.35 -14.38
C HIS A 9 -21.04 -13.92 -14.27
N ALA A 10 -20.92 -15.21 -13.91
CA ALA A 10 -19.66 -15.92 -13.91
C ALA A 10 -19.07 -16.07 -15.33
N VAL A 11 -19.92 -16.30 -16.34
CA VAL A 11 -19.49 -16.36 -17.74
C VAL A 11 -19.09 -14.98 -18.27
N GLU A 12 -19.83 -13.92 -17.95
CA GLU A 12 -19.45 -12.54 -18.27
C GLU A 12 -18.07 -12.18 -17.67
N LEU A 13 -17.81 -12.56 -16.41
CA LEU A 13 -16.53 -12.31 -15.76
C LEU A 13 -15.39 -13.21 -16.28
N ALA A 14 -15.64 -14.47 -16.57
CA ALA A 14 -14.59 -15.41 -16.98
C ALA A 14 -14.20 -15.26 -18.46
N VAL A 15 -15.11 -14.81 -19.32
CA VAL A 15 -14.90 -14.74 -20.77
C VAL A 15 -14.80 -13.31 -21.26
N PHE A 16 -15.72 -12.43 -20.87
CA PHE A 16 -15.74 -11.04 -21.35
C PHE A 16 -14.75 -10.15 -20.60
N ALA A 17 -14.55 -10.32 -19.29
CA ALA A 17 -13.62 -9.48 -18.54
C ALA A 17 -12.15 -9.60 -19.00
N PRO A 18 -11.59 -10.79 -19.30
CA PRO A 18 -10.22 -10.91 -19.80
C PRO A 18 -10.05 -10.29 -21.19
N ILE A 19 -11.05 -10.42 -22.07
CA ILE A 19 -11.03 -9.83 -23.41
C ILE A 19 -11.11 -8.30 -23.31
N GLY A 20 -12.02 -7.77 -22.47
CA GLY A 20 -12.10 -6.34 -22.19
C GLY A 20 -10.80 -5.79 -21.60
N PHE A 21 -10.18 -6.53 -20.67
CA PHE A 21 -8.88 -6.18 -20.13
C PHE A 21 -7.78 -6.19 -21.19
N ALA A 22 -7.74 -7.17 -22.09
CA ALA A 22 -6.75 -7.24 -23.17
C ALA A 22 -6.86 -6.08 -24.17
N LEU A 23 -8.08 -5.63 -24.46
CA LEU A 23 -8.33 -4.46 -25.32
C LEU A 23 -7.88 -3.16 -24.64
N GLU A 24 -8.16 -2.99 -23.35
CA GLU A 24 -7.80 -1.78 -22.61
C GLU A 24 -6.33 -1.77 -22.15
N ALA A 25 -5.70 -2.95 -22.05
CA ALA A 25 -4.33 -3.12 -21.58
C ALA A 25 -3.34 -2.28 -22.38
N ARG A 26 -3.51 -2.16 -23.71
CA ARG A 26 -2.58 -1.38 -24.56
C ARG A 26 -2.51 0.09 -24.20
N ARG A 27 -3.59 0.65 -23.63
CA ARG A 27 -3.64 2.04 -23.17
C ARG A 27 -3.12 2.20 -21.73
N LEU A 28 -3.40 1.22 -20.88
CA LEU A 28 -3.08 1.29 -19.44
C LEU A 28 -1.65 0.84 -19.12
N LEU A 29 -1.12 -0.14 -19.85
CA LEU A 29 0.23 -0.69 -19.72
C LEU A 29 1.33 0.37 -19.63
N PRO A 30 1.42 1.39 -20.51
CA PRO A 30 2.50 2.38 -20.44
C PRO A 30 2.53 3.11 -19.09
N SER A 31 1.37 3.52 -18.56
CA SER A 31 1.28 4.18 -17.25
C SER A 31 1.64 3.28 -16.06
N PHE A 32 1.39 1.97 -16.18
CA PHE A 32 1.75 1.00 -15.15
C PHE A 32 3.25 0.70 -15.17
N VAL A 33 3.87 0.69 -16.35
CA VAL A 33 5.33 0.53 -16.49
C VAL A 33 6.06 1.72 -15.87
N GLU A 34 5.61 2.95 -16.14
CA GLU A 34 6.19 4.15 -15.54
C GLU A 34 6.07 4.16 -14.02
N ARG A 35 4.87 3.89 -13.51
CA ARG A 35 4.63 3.78 -12.05
C ARG A 35 5.45 2.66 -11.42
N GLY A 36 5.54 1.50 -12.07
CA GLY A 36 6.36 0.37 -11.61
C GLY A 36 7.84 0.72 -11.55
N ARG A 37 8.38 1.39 -12.57
CA ARG A 37 9.78 1.86 -12.58
C ARG A 37 10.06 2.87 -11.48
N ALA A 38 9.13 3.80 -11.24
CA ALA A 38 9.25 4.78 -10.17
C ALA A 38 9.32 4.10 -8.80
N GLN A 39 8.42 3.13 -8.53
CA GLN A 39 8.42 2.37 -7.27
C GLN A 39 9.70 1.55 -7.09
N VAL A 40 10.17 0.85 -8.11
CA VAL A 40 11.42 0.06 -8.04
C VAL A 40 12.63 0.97 -7.82
N THR A 41 12.68 2.13 -8.47
CA THR A 41 13.78 3.09 -8.27
C THR A 41 13.82 3.59 -6.83
N MET A 42 12.68 3.97 -6.26
CA MET A 42 12.61 4.39 -4.86
C MET A 42 12.99 3.27 -3.89
N ALA A 43 12.50 2.04 -4.11
CA ALA A 43 12.87 0.89 -3.31
C ALA A 43 14.38 0.60 -3.33
N LYS A 44 15.03 0.73 -4.50
CA LYS A 44 16.49 0.60 -4.64
C LYS A 44 17.25 1.65 -3.84
N VAL A 45 16.81 2.90 -3.90
CA VAL A 45 17.44 4.00 -3.14
C VAL A 45 17.37 3.71 -1.63
N VAL A 46 16.18 3.35 -1.11
CA VAL A 46 16.01 3.00 0.31
C VAL A 46 16.86 1.77 0.70
N GLY A 47 16.88 0.73 -0.13
CA GLY A 47 17.68 -0.46 0.11
C GLY A 47 19.18 -0.15 0.17
N GLN A 48 19.68 0.72 -0.71
CA GLN A 48 21.09 1.11 -0.70
C GLN A 48 21.47 1.94 0.53
N PHE A 49 20.58 2.82 1.00
CA PHE A 49 20.76 3.52 2.28
C PHE A 49 20.76 2.55 3.48
N ALA A 50 19.90 1.53 3.47
CA ALA A 50 19.89 0.51 4.53
C ALA A 50 21.19 -0.29 4.57
N VAL A 51 21.72 -0.73 3.43
CA VAL A 51 22.98 -1.49 3.36
C VAL A 51 24.18 -0.65 3.80
N THR A 52 24.29 0.59 3.33
CA THR A 52 25.41 1.47 3.68
C THR A 52 25.41 1.85 5.16
N THR A 53 24.23 2.16 5.72
CA THR A 53 24.08 2.44 7.16
C THR A 53 24.38 1.19 7.99
N GLY A 54 23.89 0.01 7.56
CA GLY A 54 24.16 -1.27 8.21
C GLY A 54 25.64 -1.63 8.22
N GLN A 55 26.36 -1.40 7.12
CA GLN A 55 27.82 -1.61 7.04
C GLN A 55 28.57 -0.68 8.00
N ALA A 56 28.18 0.60 8.07
CA ALA A 56 28.80 1.56 8.97
C ALA A 56 28.58 1.22 10.46
N GLU A 57 27.38 0.75 10.82
CA GLU A 57 27.10 0.28 12.18
C GLU A 57 27.81 -1.03 12.50
N ALA A 58 27.86 -1.98 11.56
CA ALA A 58 28.59 -3.23 11.73
C ALA A 58 30.08 -2.98 11.97
N ALA A 59 30.71 -2.09 11.20
CA ALA A 59 32.11 -1.72 11.38
C ALA A 59 32.38 -1.15 12.78
N LYS A 60 31.49 -0.30 13.31
CA LYS A 60 31.61 0.23 14.68
C LYS A 60 31.48 -0.84 15.75
N ARG A 61 30.57 -1.81 15.55
CA ARG A 61 30.41 -2.94 16.49
C ARG A 61 31.64 -3.83 16.49
N VAL A 62 32.18 -4.14 15.32
CA VAL A 62 33.43 -4.91 15.19
C VAL A 62 34.59 -4.18 15.87
N ALA A 63 34.74 -2.88 15.66
CA ALA A 63 35.79 -2.08 16.31
C ALA A 63 35.68 -2.12 17.85
N ARG A 64 34.48 -1.97 18.42
CA ARG A 64 34.28 -2.09 19.87
C ARG A 64 34.60 -3.47 20.41
N VAL A 65 34.19 -4.52 19.69
CA VAL A 65 34.50 -5.90 20.09
C VAL A 65 36.01 -6.14 20.06
N GLN A 66 36.72 -5.57 19.09
CA GLN A 66 38.17 -5.66 18.99
C GLN A 66 38.87 -4.94 20.15
N GLU A 67 38.46 -3.70 20.48
CA GLU A 67 38.98 -2.96 21.64
C GLU A 67 38.73 -3.72 22.96
N GLN A 68 37.55 -4.32 23.12
CA GLN A 68 37.22 -5.14 24.28
C GLN A 68 38.06 -6.41 24.35
N ALA A 69 38.29 -7.08 23.21
CA ALA A 69 39.13 -8.26 23.15
C ALA A 69 40.59 -7.94 23.49
N GLU A 70 41.13 -6.83 22.98
CA GLU A 70 42.49 -6.36 23.29
C GLU A 70 42.64 -5.98 24.77
N ALA A 71 41.63 -5.33 25.37
CA ALA A 71 41.63 -5.01 26.79
C ALA A 71 41.66 -6.28 27.66
N LEU A 72 40.82 -7.27 27.34
CA LEU A 72 40.80 -8.56 28.05
C LEU A 72 42.11 -9.34 27.87
N LEU A 73 42.65 -9.40 26.65
CA LEU A 73 43.94 -10.06 26.37
C LEU A 73 45.09 -9.42 27.15
N THR A 74 45.05 -8.10 27.33
CA THR A 74 46.02 -7.36 28.14
C THR A 74 45.84 -7.64 29.63
N GLU A 75 44.60 -7.67 30.11
CA GLU A 75 44.26 -8.00 31.51
C GLU A 75 44.74 -9.41 31.91
N PHE A 76 44.63 -10.38 30.99
CA PHE A 76 45.12 -11.75 31.21
C PHE A 76 46.61 -11.95 30.85
N GLY A 77 47.34 -10.89 30.46
CA GLY A 77 48.79 -10.95 30.25
C GLY A 77 49.24 -11.77 29.03
N LEU A 78 48.36 -12.01 28.05
CA LEU A 78 48.59 -12.88 26.89
C LEU A 78 48.98 -12.12 25.60
N GLY A 79 49.48 -10.89 25.71
CA GLY A 79 49.79 -10.03 24.57
C GLY A 79 51.03 -10.46 23.77
N GLY A 80 50.84 -11.34 22.77
CA GLY A 80 51.88 -11.67 21.80
C GLY A 80 51.40 -12.48 20.58
N GLY A 81 51.32 -11.81 19.42
CA GLY A 81 51.34 -12.44 18.09
C GLY A 81 49.98 -12.57 17.37
N PRO A 82 49.94 -12.44 16.03
CA PRO A 82 48.70 -12.33 15.27
C PRO A 82 47.95 -13.66 15.29
N ALA A 83 46.87 -13.72 16.05
CA ALA A 83 45.90 -14.78 15.90
C ALA A 83 45.23 -14.61 14.53
N THR A 84 45.66 -15.41 13.56
CA THR A 84 44.95 -15.71 12.32
C THR A 84 43.45 -15.84 12.62
N PRO A 85 42.54 -15.19 11.88
CA PRO A 85 41.11 -15.45 12.02
C PRO A 85 40.86 -16.91 11.67
N GLY A 86 40.79 -17.74 12.72
CA GLY A 86 40.36 -19.12 12.61
C GLY A 86 38.91 -19.11 12.18
N SER A 87 38.68 -19.49 10.93
CA SER A 87 37.38 -19.94 10.45
C SER A 87 36.80 -20.98 11.41
N GLY A 88 35.62 -20.69 11.96
CA GLY A 88 34.69 -21.73 12.39
C GLY A 88 33.53 -21.21 13.27
N PRO A 89 32.28 -21.67 13.10
CA PRO A 89 31.74 -22.54 12.05
C PRO A 89 30.81 -21.79 11.08
N VAL A 90 30.83 -22.28 9.85
CA VAL A 90 29.70 -22.25 8.91
C VAL A 90 28.47 -22.77 9.66
N ALA A 91 27.48 -21.91 9.89
CA ALA A 91 26.12 -22.36 10.11
C ALA A 91 25.52 -22.64 8.73
N GLU A 92 25.66 -23.90 8.32
CA GLU A 92 25.00 -24.51 7.17
C GLU A 92 23.45 -24.43 7.35
N PRO A 93 22.69 -24.37 6.25
CA PRO A 93 21.34 -23.82 6.24
C PRO A 93 20.29 -24.87 6.59
N ALA A 94 19.23 -24.42 7.28
CA ALA A 94 17.92 -25.05 7.29
C ALA A 94 16.90 -24.14 7.99
N PRO A 95 15.61 -24.26 7.69
CA PRO A 95 14.95 -24.29 6.40
C PRO A 95 14.02 -23.08 6.26
N ALA A 96 13.37 -22.98 5.11
CA ALA A 96 12.19 -22.15 4.95
C ALA A 96 11.21 -22.33 6.14
N SER A 97 10.81 -21.22 6.72
CA SER A 97 9.57 -21.14 7.47
C SER A 97 8.89 -19.86 7.04
N ASP A 98 8.19 -19.96 5.92
CA ASP A 98 6.93 -19.26 5.75
C ASP A 98 6.08 -19.50 7.00
N PRO A 99 5.69 -18.47 7.76
CA PRO A 99 4.33 -18.44 8.24
C PRO A 99 3.49 -17.88 7.09
N ALA A 100 2.87 -18.78 6.35
CA ALA A 100 1.62 -18.46 5.67
C ALA A 100 0.74 -17.69 6.68
N PRO A 101 0.17 -16.52 6.33
CA PRO A 101 -0.94 -16.00 7.10
C PRO A 101 -2.12 -16.94 6.84
N THR A 102 -2.32 -17.93 7.71
CA THR A 102 -3.58 -18.65 7.78
C THR A 102 -4.67 -17.65 8.19
N PRO A 103 -5.71 -17.48 7.36
CA PRO A 103 -6.83 -16.61 7.67
C PRO A 103 -7.76 -17.36 8.63
N ALA A 104 -7.76 -17.00 9.91
CA ALA A 104 -8.85 -17.32 10.82
C ALA A 104 -8.76 -16.51 12.11
N THR A 105 -9.50 -15.41 12.18
CA THR A 105 -10.38 -15.11 13.33
C THR A 105 -11.38 -14.06 12.85
N ALA A 106 -12.56 -14.52 12.51
CA ALA A 106 -13.75 -13.72 12.73
C ALA A 106 -14.02 -13.71 14.25
N PRO A 107 -14.19 -12.54 14.86
CA PRO A 107 -15.19 -12.36 15.89
C PRO A 107 -16.47 -11.87 15.22
N ALA A 108 -17.53 -12.57 15.55
CA ALA A 108 -18.90 -12.21 15.31
C ALA A 108 -19.18 -10.73 15.65
N ALA A 109 -20.07 -10.17 14.82
CA ALA A 109 -21.22 -9.36 15.21
C ALA A 109 -21.01 -8.07 16.02
N ALA A 110 -21.67 -7.04 15.47
CA ALA A 110 -22.27 -5.93 16.18
C ALA A 110 -21.33 -4.83 16.68
N SER A 111 -20.89 -4.00 15.75
CA SER A 111 -21.00 -2.55 15.95
C SER A 111 -21.62 -1.96 14.69
N ALA A 112 -22.95 -1.89 14.71
CA ALA A 112 -23.69 -1.11 13.72
C ALA A 112 -23.18 0.33 13.79
N PRO A 113 -22.61 0.90 12.71
CA PRO A 113 -22.62 2.34 12.62
C PRO A 113 -24.09 2.72 12.50
N VAL A 114 -24.53 3.60 13.40
CA VAL A 114 -25.85 4.24 13.36
C VAL A 114 -26.09 4.67 11.92
N ARG A 115 -27.06 4.03 11.27
CA ARG A 115 -27.49 4.39 9.93
C ARG A 115 -28.01 5.83 10.01
N SER A 116 -27.16 6.78 9.67
CA SER A 116 -27.64 8.06 9.16
C SER A 116 -28.03 7.86 7.69
N SER A 117 -28.92 6.90 7.43
CA SER A 117 -29.48 6.62 6.09
C SER A 117 -30.66 7.56 5.81
N GLY A 118 -30.48 8.85 6.10
CA GLY A 118 -31.52 9.87 5.93
C GLY A 118 -31.07 11.11 5.14
N GLY A 119 -29.79 11.22 4.78
CA GLY A 119 -29.25 12.41 4.10
C GLY A 119 -28.86 12.23 2.63
N SER A 120 -28.69 11.00 2.15
CA SER A 120 -28.24 10.72 0.77
C SER A 120 -29.36 10.65 -0.26
N ALA A 121 -30.63 10.70 0.17
CA ALA A 121 -31.78 10.71 -0.74
C ALA A 121 -31.98 12.07 -1.45
N SER A 122 -31.25 13.11 -1.05
CA SER A 122 -31.33 14.46 -1.65
C SER A 122 -30.12 14.83 -2.52
N LEU A 123 -29.08 13.99 -2.59
CA LEU A 123 -27.91 14.29 -3.44
C LEU A 123 -28.14 13.76 -4.87
N PRO A 124 -27.64 14.47 -5.89
CA PRO A 124 -27.65 14.01 -7.28
C PRO A 124 -26.95 12.65 -7.49
N ILE A 125 -26.10 12.23 -6.54
CA ILE A 125 -25.37 10.97 -6.58
C ILE A 125 -25.99 9.98 -5.59
N ALA A 126 -26.62 8.93 -6.11
CA ALA A 126 -27.13 7.82 -5.31
C ALA A 126 -26.03 7.13 -4.51
N ASP A 127 -26.34 6.80 -3.24
CA ASP A 127 -25.44 6.12 -2.29
C ASP A 127 -24.07 6.80 -2.09
N TYR A 128 -24.01 8.13 -2.24
CA TYR A 128 -22.77 8.93 -2.23
C TYR A 128 -21.80 8.58 -1.07
N ASP A 129 -22.29 8.43 0.16
CA ASP A 129 -21.43 8.17 1.34
C ASP A 129 -20.78 6.77 1.32
N SER A 130 -21.42 5.81 0.65
CA SER A 130 -20.92 4.44 0.48
C SER A 130 -19.89 4.31 -0.65
N LEU A 131 -19.77 5.32 -1.51
CA LEU A 131 -18.87 5.30 -2.66
C LEU A 131 -17.45 5.75 -2.28
N ALA A 132 -16.45 5.13 -2.91
CA ALA A 132 -15.06 5.58 -2.83
C ALA A 132 -14.84 6.83 -3.69
N ALA A 133 -13.87 7.68 -3.34
CA ALA A 133 -13.57 8.90 -4.11
C ALA A 133 -13.30 8.63 -5.60
N SER A 134 -12.65 7.50 -5.92
CA SER A 134 -12.41 7.05 -7.29
C SER A 134 -13.68 6.76 -8.09
N GLN A 135 -14.78 6.38 -7.43
CA GLN A 135 -16.08 6.12 -8.06
C GLN A 135 -16.93 7.39 -8.16
N VAL A 136 -16.71 8.34 -7.25
CA VAL A 136 -17.41 9.64 -7.23
C VAL A 136 -16.86 10.58 -8.31
N ILE A 137 -15.53 10.66 -8.48
CA ILE A 137 -14.88 11.59 -9.41
C ILE A 137 -15.41 11.52 -10.86
N PRO A 138 -15.61 10.34 -11.48
CA PRO A 138 -16.17 10.26 -12.83
C PRO A 138 -17.61 10.76 -12.92
N ARG A 139 -18.38 10.65 -11.82
CA ARG A 139 -19.79 11.10 -11.77
C ARG A 139 -19.89 12.61 -11.61
N LEU A 140 -18.93 13.25 -10.92
CA LEU A 140 -18.87 14.71 -10.79
C LEU A 140 -18.73 15.42 -12.14
N ALA A 141 -18.05 14.81 -13.11
CA ALA A 141 -17.83 15.40 -14.43
C ALA A 141 -19.12 15.54 -15.26
N GLY A 142 -20.19 14.83 -14.91
CA GLY A 142 -21.49 14.92 -15.58
C GLY A 142 -22.53 15.77 -14.85
N LEU A 143 -22.16 16.37 -13.71
CA LEU A 143 -23.07 17.20 -12.91
C LEU A 143 -23.05 18.65 -13.39
N SER A 144 -24.20 19.30 -13.23
CA SER A 144 -24.34 20.75 -13.43
C SER A 144 -23.63 21.54 -12.32
N PRO A 145 -23.34 22.84 -12.53
CA PRO A 145 -22.69 23.68 -11.52
C PRO A 145 -23.46 23.76 -10.19
N GLU A 146 -24.79 23.82 -10.24
CA GLU A 146 -25.65 23.86 -9.05
C GLU A 146 -25.60 22.53 -8.27
N GLU A 147 -25.49 21.40 -8.98
CA GLU A 147 -25.34 20.07 -8.38
C GLU A 147 -23.95 19.88 -7.77
N LEU A 148 -22.91 20.47 -8.36
CA LEU A 148 -21.55 20.49 -7.80
C LEU A 148 -21.49 21.27 -6.48
N ASP A 149 -22.18 22.42 -6.39
CA ASP A 149 -22.27 23.20 -5.15
C ASP A 149 -22.99 22.42 -4.04
N ALA A 150 -24.05 21.68 -4.37
CA ALA A 150 -24.75 20.81 -3.42
C ALA A 150 -23.85 19.67 -2.90
N VAL A 151 -23.03 19.08 -3.77
CA VAL A 151 -22.05 18.05 -3.39
C VAL A 151 -20.91 18.64 -2.54
N GLU A 152 -20.44 19.84 -2.86
CA GLU A 152 -19.43 20.55 -2.07
C GLU A 152 -19.90 20.81 -0.64
N ALA A 153 -21.10 21.39 -0.48
CA ALA A 153 -21.70 21.67 0.82
C ALA A 153 -21.89 20.38 1.64
N TYR A 154 -22.34 19.30 0.99
CA TYR A 154 -22.49 18.01 1.63
C TYR A 154 -21.14 17.42 2.06
N GLU A 155 -20.13 17.44 1.20
CA GLU A 155 -18.82 16.87 1.52
C GLU A 155 -18.14 17.62 2.68
N GLN A 156 -18.26 18.95 2.72
CA GLN A 156 -17.73 19.77 3.81
C GLN A 156 -18.43 19.47 5.16
N ALA A 157 -19.74 19.19 5.14
CA ALA A 157 -20.51 18.88 6.34
C ALA A 157 -20.30 17.44 6.86
N HIS A 158 -19.80 16.53 6.03
CA HIS A 158 -19.66 15.10 6.36
C HIS A 158 -18.19 14.70 6.54
N ARG A 159 -17.57 14.09 5.52
CA ARG A 159 -16.22 13.51 5.63
C ARG A 159 -15.09 14.45 5.24
N GLY A 160 -15.37 15.53 4.52
CA GLY A 160 -14.36 16.51 4.09
C GLY A 160 -13.24 15.90 3.24
N ARG A 161 -13.53 14.97 2.33
CA ARG A 161 -12.54 14.32 1.46
C ARG A 161 -11.94 15.35 0.50
N LYS A 162 -10.70 15.77 0.77
CA LYS A 162 -9.95 16.77 -0.02
C LYS A 162 -9.88 16.48 -1.52
N THR A 163 -9.81 15.21 -1.92
CA THR A 163 -9.77 14.82 -3.33
C THR A 163 -11.06 15.17 -4.08
N ILE A 164 -12.21 15.08 -3.41
CA ILE A 164 -13.51 15.39 -4.02
C ILE A 164 -13.67 16.91 -4.09
N LEU A 165 -13.39 17.63 -3.01
CA LEU A 165 -13.42 19.10 -2.98
C LEU A 165 -12.51 19.71 -4.06
N GLY A 166 -11.26 19.23 -4.18
CA GLY A 166 -10.35 19.71 -5.21
C GLY A 166 -10.82 19.42 -6.63
N LYS A 167 -11.51 18.28 -6.86
CA LYS A 167 -12.08 17.97 -8.17
C LYS A 167 -13.30 18.84 -8.50
N VAL A 168 -14.14 19.14 -7.50
CA VAL A 168 -15.28 20.06 -7.65
C VAL A 168 -14.79 21.45 -8.01
N SER A 169 -13.80 22.00 -7.30
CA SER A 169 -13.21 23.31 -7.63
C SER A 169 -12.64 23.33 -9.06
N GLN A 170 -11.91 22.28 -9.45
CA GLN A 170 -11.36 22.18 -10.80
C GLN A 170 -12.44 22.17 -11.89
N LEU A 171 -13.58 21.50 -11.66
CA LEU A 171 -14.69 21.45 -12.62
C LEU A 171 -15.49 22.75 -12.69
N ARG A 172 -15.42 23.60 -11.66
CA ARG A 172 -16.02 24.95 -11.68
C ARG A 172 -15.15 25.98 -12.41
N GLU A 173 -13.84 25.77 -12.41
CA GLU A 173 -12.87 26.63 -13.10
C GLU A 173 -12.65 26.25 -14.57
N ALA A 174 -13.17 25.11 -15.01
CA ALA A 174 -13.08 24.59 -16.39
C ALA A 174 -14.25 25.05 -17.26
#